data_AF-A0A7L4R0P5-F1
#
_entry.id   AF-A0A7L4R0P5-F1
#
_cell.length_a   1.000
_cell.length_b   1.000
_cell.length_c   1.000
_cell.angle_alpha   90.00
_cell.angle_beta   90.00
_cell.angle_gamma   90.00
#
_symmetry.space_group_name_H-M   'P 1'
#
loop_
_entity.id
_entity.type
_entity.pdbx_description
1 polymer ?
#
loop_
_entity_poly.entity_id
_entity_poly.type
_entity_poly.pdbx_seq_one_letter_code
_entity_poly.pdbx_strand_id
1 'polypeptide(L)'
;GNEVVFERATDKLPVPAKEILPHPHGIELGTLMKMLRYTERQKLAPFLRYSFSKIGLLTAEEICKAAGLDPEMPPSEISRDMSRKLLDAFKKVKIMSPPTDCLSPIGEDLIYKGLEKEFSVDFIATTTRSASVFSGNPFVVEVGIAYGGDLQKDDRIDIMRFANRVPLLYQQGGCVTTHAVEGIKWKQYGLNQPGGGMPTGPVVILIHVASTNVPFTSESKDAIAEIPEIRDEVDLAIKEVSRKLNRYLNRQGTLKKRREKEVIITKVLPKMAQKLAETLDREVPDINPVVAKVMGNLLVMRKVELNGNGSANVSVTVKNYGNKLAEFKLHDMLPYEIKDVVPEPKIISMGGDFDYVWSMKVSPEASKAVTYGLETITEAEIARLPQLIVEGLEEELVTGAKAIKGLI
;
A
#
# COMPACT_ATOMS: atom_id res chain seq x y z
N GLY A 1 -30.60 25.36 -10.30
CA GLY A 1 -29.21 25.12 -9.87
C GLY A 1 -29.05 23.63 -9.73
N ASN A 2 -27.91 23.08 -10.13
CA ASN A 2 -27.65 21.65 -9.94
C ASN A 2 -27.44 21.42 -8.44
N GLU A 3 -28.21 20.50 -7.86
CA GLU A 3 -28.02 20.07 -6.48
C GLU A 3 -26.86 19.07 -6.43
N VAL A 4 -25.87 19.34 -5.59
CA VAL A 4 -24.74 18.43 -5.36
C VAL A 4 -24.77 18.03 -3.88
N VAL A 5 -25.08 16.75 -3.63
CA VAL A 5 -25.17 16.20 -2.28
C VAL A 5 -23.90 15.41 -1.97
N PHE A 6 -23.14 15.87 -0.97
CA PHE A 6 -21.97 15.16 -0.47
C PHE A 6 -22.34 14.38 0.80
N GLU A 7 -22.73 13.13 0.64
CA GLU A 7 -23.02 12.27 1.80
C GLU A 7 -21.76 12.05 2.64
N ARG A 8 -21.91 11.79 3.94
CA ARG A 8 -20.78 11.55 4.82
C ARG A 8 -20.16 10.16 4.57
N ALA A 9 -18.83 10.07 4.57
CA ALA A 9 -18.13 8.78 4.42
C ALA A 9 -18.02 7.99 5.75
N THR A 10 -18.05 8.68 6.90
CA THR A 10 -17.93 8.07 8.22
C THR A 10 -18.42 8.99 9.33
N ASP A 11 -19.04 8.43 10.37
CA ASP A 11 -19.45 9.16 11.57
C ASP A 11 -18.35 9.32 12.63
N LYS A 12 -17.18 8.73 12.40
CA LYS A 12 -16.07 8.81 13.34
C LYS A 12 -15.36 10.16 13.22
N LEU A 13 -15.47 10.97 14.27
CA LEU A 13 -14.76 12.24 14.34
C LEU A 13 -13.27 12.04 14.66
N PRO A 14 -12.38 12.85 14.08
CA PRO A 14 -10.97 12.90 14.48
C PRO A 14 -10.79 13.34 15.94
N VAL A 15 -9.67 12.94 16.55
CA VAL A 15 -9.31 13.34 17.92
C VAL A 15 -9.15 14.86 17.98
N PRO A 16 -9.77 15.58 18.92
CA PRO A 16 -9.66 17.04 19.00
C PRO A 16 -8.22 17.48 19.32
N ALA A 17 -7.82 18.61 18.75
CA ALA A 17 -6.53 19.24 19.06
C ALA A 17 -6.50 19.71 20.51
N LYS A 18 -5.31 19.72 21.11
CA LYS A 18 -5.08 20.25 22.47
C LYS A 18 -4.20 21.48 22.39
N GLU A 19 -4.52 22.48 23.21
CA GLU A 19 -3.70 23.68 23.34
C GLU A 19 -2.37 23.36 24.04
N ILE A 20 -1.28 23.96 23.55
CA ILE A 20 0.04 23.84 24.16
C ILE A 20 0.68 25.20 24.35
N LEU A 21 1.56 25.29 25.34
CA LEU A 21 2.44 26.42 25.50
C LEU A 21 3.49 26.48 24.37
N PRO A 22 3.89 27.68 23.93
CA PRO A 22 4.87 27.83 22.87
C PRO A 22 6.23 27.26 23.29
N HIS A 23 6.95 26.70 22.32
CA HIS A 23 8.30 26.20 22.54
C HIS A 23 9.34 27.30 22.34
N PRO A 24 10.40 27.39 23.15
CA PRO A 24 11.40 28.47 23.07
C PRO A 24 12.09 28.62 21.71
N HIS A 25 12.37 27.51 21.02
CA HIS A 25 12.99 27.54 19.68
C HIS A 25 12.09 28.14 18.59
N GLY A 26 10.78 28.25 18.82
CA GLY A 26 9.82 28.79 17.85
C GLY A 26 9.41 30.23 18.10
N ILE A 27 9.98 30.87 19.12
CA ILE A 27 9.62 32.22 19.50
C ILE A 27 10.50 33.22 18.74
N GLU A 28 9.89 34.27 18.23
CA GLU A 28 10.59 35.43 17.66
C GLU A 28 10.70 36.57 18.67
N LEU A 29 11.62 37.50 18.41
CA LEU A 29 11.88 38.64 19.30
C LEU A 29 10.62 39.45 19.64
N GLY A 30 9.76 39.70 18.64
CA GLY A 30 8.51 40.45 18.83
C GLY A 30 7.54 39.73 19.77
N THR A 31 7.36 38.43 19.56
CA THR A 31 6.52 37.58 20.40
C THR A 31 7.07 37.51 21.83
N LEU A 32 8.38 37.32 21.98
CA LEU A 32 9.03 37.31 23.29
C LEU A 32 8.81 38.63 24.06
N MET A 33 9.05 39.77 23.39
CA MET A 33 8.82 41.08 24.01
C MET A 33 7.36 41.30 24.41
N LYS A 34 6.41 40.81 23.59
CA LYS A 34 4.99 40.87 23.92
C LYS A 34 4.70 40.01 25.16
N MET A 35 5.24 38.79 25.23
CA MET A 35 5.06 37.90 26.38
C MET A 35 5.67 38.49 27.67
N LEU A 36 6.86 39.09 27.59
CA LEU A 36 7.53 39.76 28.71
C LEU A 36 6.73 40.96 29.24
N ARG A 37 6.11 41.74 28.34
CA ARG A 37 5.33 42.93 28.72
C ARG A 37 4.00 42.59 29.39
N TYR A 38 3.33 41.54 28.94
CA TYR A 38 1.98 41.18 29.40
C TYR A 38 1.96 40.01 30.41
N THR A 39 3.11 39.59 30.92
CA THR A 39 3.16 38.52 31.92
C THR A 39 2.76 39.04 33.30
N GLU A 40 2.03 38.21 34.05
CA GLU A 40 1.72 38.47 35.47
C GLU A 40 2.87 38.05 36.40
N ARG A 41 3.91 37.39 35.86
CA ARG A 41 5.02 36.85 36.65
C ARG A 41 5.98 37.97 37.05
N GLN A 42 6.32 37.99 38.34
CA GLN A 42 7.21 39.01 38.93
C GLN A 42 8.70 38.72 38.75
N LYS A 43 9.07 37.50 38.33
CA LYS A 43 10.46 37.05 38.22
C LYS A 43 10.69 36.31 36.90
N LEU A 44 11.89 36.42 36.35
CA LEU A 44 12.26 35.85 35.06
C LEU A 44 12.26 34.30 35.05
N ALA A 45 12.80 33.64 36.07
CA ALA A 45 12.81 32.17 36.12
C ALA A 45 11.39 31.56 36.13
N PRO A 46 10.43 32.04 36.97
CA PRO A 46 9.04 31.63 36.89
C PRO A 46 8.37 31.95 35.54
N PHE A 47 8.67 33.08 34.93
CA PHE A 47 8.19 33.39 33.57
C PHE A 47 8.60 32.30 32.57
N LEU A 48 9.89 31.98 32.52
CA LEU A 48 10.40 30.95 31.61
C LEU A 48 9.76 29.58 31.86
N ARG A 49 9.59 29.18 33.12
CA ARG A 49 8.99 27.89 33.47
C ARG A 49 7.51 27.77 33.06
N TYR A 50 6.72 28.82 33.27
CA TYR A 50 5.26 28.73 33.11
C TYR A 50 4.74 29.24 31.77
N SER A 51 5.54 30.01 31.02
CA SER A 51 5.12 30.57 29.74
C SER A 51 5.58 29.73 28.54
N PHE A 52 6.46 28.75 28.73
CA PHE A 52 7.01 27.92 27.66
C PHE A 52 6.83 26.44 27.95
N SER A 53 6.64 25.65 26.89
CA SER A 53 6.61 24.20 27.02
C SER A 53 8.01 23.65 27.34
N LYS A 54 8.02 22.58 28.14
CA LYS A 54 9.23 21.78 28.44
C LYS A 54 10.39 22.53 29.12
N ILE A 55 10.12 23.66 29.78
CA ILE A 55 11.08 24.34 30.65
C ILE A 55 10.87 23.92 32.11
N GLY A 56 11.89 23.31 32.72
CA GLY A 56 11.97 23.06 34.17
C GLY A 56 12.64 24.21 34.92
N LEU A 57 12.68 24.11 36.26
CA LEU A 57 13.38 25.10 37.11
C LEU A 57 14.88 25.20 36.76
N LEU A 58 15.56 24.05 36.67
CA LEU A 58 16.99 23.99 36.35
C LEU A 58 17.29 24.58 34.97
N THR A 59 16.48 24.24 33.96
CA THR A 59 16.62 24.75 32.60
C THR A 59 16.37 26.25 32.54
N ALA A 60 15.40 26.78 33.31
CA ALA A 60 15.15 28.22 33.38
C ALA A 60 16.37 28.97 33.95
N GLU A 61 16.96 28.47 35.04
CA GLU A 61 18.19 29.04 35.61
C GLU A 61 19.38 28.96 34.65
N GLU A 62 19.52 27.86 33.94
CA GLU A 62 20.57 27.66 32.93
C GLU A 62 20.42 28.67 31.77
N ILE A 63 19.19 28.90 31.29
CA ILE A 63 18.89 29.91 30.28
C ILE A 63 19.24 31.31 30.78
N CYS A 64 18.86 31.67 32.02
CA CYS A 64 19.21 32.96 32.61
C CYS A 64 20.73 33.15 32.70
N LYS A 65 21.46 32.13 33.17
CA LYS A 65 22.94 32.14 33.23
C LYS A 65 23.56 32.30 31.84
N ALA A 66 23.07 31.57 30.84
CA ALA A 66 23.56 31.66 29.47
C ALA A 66 23.29 33.02 28.82
N ALA A 67 22.20 33.69 29.20
CA ALA A 67 21.85 35.04 28.76
C ALA A 67 22.59 36.15 29.53
N GLY A 68 23.23 35.83 30.66
CA GLY A 68 23.83 36.80 31.58
C GLY A 68 22.78 37.65 32.30
N LEU A 69 21.62 37.06 32.61
CA LEU A 69 20.49 37.71 33.27
C LEU A 69 20.27 37.13 34.67
N ASP A 70 19.85 37.98 35.60
CA ASP A 70 19.46 37.55 36.94
C ASP A 70 18.09 36.83 36.89
N PRO A 71 17.97 35.58 37.38
CA PRO A 71 16.69 34.87 37.47
C PRO A 71 15.59 35.59 38.25
N GLU A 72 15.96 36.48 39.17
CA GLU A 72 15.06 37.23 40.05
C GLU A 72 14.59 38.57 39.44
N MET A 73 15.19 38.98 38.32
CA MET A 73 14.83 40.23 37.63
C MET A 73 13.36 40.20 37.16
N PRO A 74 12.62 41.31 37.29
CA PRO A 74 11.26 41.38 36.78
C PRO A 74 11.21 41.35 35.24
N PRO A 75 10.35 40.51 34.64
CA PRO A 75 10.22 40.40 33.17
C PRO A 75 9.91 41.72 32.45
N SER A 76 9.22 42.65 33.12
CA SER A 76 8.84 43.96 32.59
C SER A 76 10.02 44.90 32.35
N GLU A 77 11.14 44.72 33.06
CA GLU A 77 12.34 45.56 32.94
C GLU A 77 13.31 45.09 31.85
N ILE A 78 13.01 43.97 31.19
CA ILE A 78 13.87 43.38 30.17
C ILE A 78 13.84 44.25 28.90
N SER A 79 14.97 44.88 28.60
CA SER A 79 15.14 45.69 27.41
C SER A 79 15.20 44.83 26.12
N ARG A 80 15.15 45.49 24.96
CA ARG A 80 15.24 44.82 23.65
C ARG A 80 16.54 44.05 23.48
N ASP A 81 17.66 44.60 23.95
CA ASP A 81 18.98 43.96 23.83
C ASP A 81 19.09 42.74 24.75
N MET A 82 18.50 42.83 25.95
CA MET A 82 18.42 41.71 26.89
C MET A 82 17.50 40.60 26.34
N SER A 83 16.40 40.96 25.68
CA SER A 83 15.51 40.02 25.00
C SER A 83 16.22 39.27 23.86
N ARG A 84 17.11 39.95 23.12
CA ARG A 84 17.95 39.31 22.09
C ARG A 84 18.92 38.30 22.70
N LYS A 85 19.59 38.65 23.82
CA LYS A 85 20.46 37.72 24.55
C LYS A 85 19.71 36.48 25.03
N LEU A 86 18.47 36.65 25.52
CA LEU A 86 17.61 35.54 25.93
C LEU A 86 17.26 34.62 24.74
N LEU A 87 16.95 35.20 23.58
CA LEU A 87 16.66 34.44 22.36
C LEU A 87 17.87 33.63 21.89
N ASP A 88 19.07 34.21 21.96
CA ASP A 88 20.32 33.51 21.65
C ASP A 88 20.60 32.40 22.67
N ALA A 89 20.25 32.60 23.95
CA ALA A 89 20.35 31.58 24.98
C ALA A 89 19.41 30.40 24.70
N PHE A 90 18.19 30.63 24.22
CA PHE A 90 17.28 29.54 23.83
C PHE A 90 17.86 28.63 22.75
N LYS A 91 18.69 29.15 21.84
CA LYS A 91 19.34 28.33 20.80
C LYS A 91 20.54 27.53 21.32
N LYS A 92 21.21 28.04 22.36
CA LYS A 92 22.41 27.42 22.94
C LYS A 92 22.08 26.33 23.96
N VAL A 93 21.05 26.55 24.78
CA VAL A 93 20.64 25.60 25.81
C VAL A 93 19.85 24.46 25.18
N LYS A 94 20.17 23.23 25.56
CA LYS A 94 19.48 22.03 25.07
C LYS A 94 18.13 21.88 25.78
N ILE A 95 17.05 22.12 25.06
CA ILE A 95 15.68 22.01 25.55
C ILE A 95 15.04 20.74 24.97
N MET A 96 14.18 20.09 25.75
CA MET A 96 13.45 18.91 25.30
C MET A 96 12.40 19.27 24.24
N SER A 97 12.24 18.43 23.23
CA SER A 97 11.24 18.61 22.17
C SER A 97 9.82 18.83 22.71
N PRO A 98 9.00 19.64 22.03
CA PRO A 98 7.62 19.92 22.41
C PRO A 98 6.77 18.63 22.41
N PRO A 99 5.65 18.61 23.16
CA PRO A 99 4.71 17.49 23.12
C PRO A 99 4.08 17.36 21.73
N THR A 100 3.90 16.12 21.26
CA THR A 100 3.33 15.80 19.95
C THR A 100 1.84 15.44 20.00
N ASP A 101 1.29 15.19 21.19
CA ASP A 101 -0.13 14.85 21.46
C ASP A 101 -1.10 16.03 21.30
N CYS A 102 -0.61 17.19 20.82
CA CYS A 102 -1.44 18.37 20.58
C CYS A 102 -2.09 18.37 19.20
N LEU A 103 -1.58 17.55 18.28
CA LEU A 103 -1.99 17.54 16.89
C LEU A 103 -3.25 16.71 16.67
N SER A 104 -3.99 17.09 15.64
CA SER A 104 -5.26 16.51 15.27
C SER A 104 -5.18 16.07 13.80
N PRO A 105 -4.50 14.94 13.49
CA PRO A 105 -4.42 14.41 12.14
C PRO A 105 -5.80 13.98 11.63
N ILE A 106 -5.92 13.72 10.33
CA ILE A 106 -7.12 13.14 9.71
C ILE A 106 -7.11 11.63 9.96
N GLY A 107 -5.97 10.98 9.74
CA GLY A 107 -5.75 9.55 9.94
C GLY A 107 -5.88 8.73 8.64
N GLU A 108 -5.10 7.65 8.57
CA GLU A 108 -4.97 6.80 7.39
C GLU A 108 -6.30 6.24 6.87
N ASP A 109 -7.17 5.78 7.77
CA ASP A 109 -8.48 5.19 7.46
C ASP A 109 -9.47 6.23 6.90
N LEU A 110 -9.45 7.44 7.47
CA LEU A 110 -10.33 8.52 7.02
C LEU A 110 -9.91 9.05 5.64
N ILE A 111 -8.59 9.17 5.39
CA ILE A 111 -8.07 9.54 4.07
C ILE A 111 -8.41 8.46 3.05
N TYR A 112 -8.27 7.18 3.41
CA TYR A 112 -8.59 6.06 2.52
C TYR A 112 -10.06 6.11 2.07
N LYS A 113 -10.99 6.22 3.04
CA LYS A 113 -12.43 6.31 2.77
C LYS A 113 -12.81 7.56 1.97
N GLY A 114 -12.11 8.67 2.20
CA GLY A 114 -12.33 9.91 1.46
C GLY A 114 -11.96 9.75 -0.02
N LEU A 115 -10.80 9.15 -0.30
CA LEU A 115 -10.34 8.90 -1.68
C LEU A 115 -11.18 7.84 -2.39
N GLU A 116 -11.56 6.76 -1.68
CA GLU A 116 -12.41 5.68 -2.22
C GLU A 116 -13.81 6.17 -2.61
N LYS A 117 -14.33 7.15 -1.87
CA LYS A 117 -15.64 7.72 -2.15
C LYS A 117 -15.62 8.69 -3.33
N GLU A 118 -14.61 9.55 -3.40
CA GLU A 118 -14.56 10.62 -4.40
C GLU A 118 -14.08 10.11 -5.77
N PHE A 119 -13.18 9.13 -5.77
CA PHE A 119 -12.57 8.62 -6.99
C PHE A 119 -12.86 7.13 -7.17
N SER A 120 -13.34 6.77 -8.36
CA SER A 120 -13.38 5.38 -8.83
C SER A 120 -11.98 4.99 -9.28
N VAL A 121 -11.24 4.28 -8.43
CA VAL A 121 -9.82 3.94 -8.63
C VAL A 121 -9.53 2.47 -8.34
N ASP A 122 -8.49 1.93 -8.96
CA ASP A 122 -8.12 0.52 -8.82
C ASP A 122 -7.27 0.25 -7.57
N PHE A 123 -6.57 1.26 -7.07
CA PHE A 123 -5.64 1.14 -5.95
C PHE A 123 -5.55 2.43 -5.14
N ILE A 124 -5.65 2.29 -3.82
CA ILE A 124 -5.44 3.39 -2.85
C ILE A 124 -4.42 2.94 -1.82
N ALA A 125 -3.51 3.84 -1.46
CA ALA A 125 -2.63 3.66 -0.31
C ALA A 125 -2.48 4.96 0.47
N THR A 126 -2.59 4.87 1.79
CA THR A 126 -2.41 5.99 2.72
C THR A 126 -1.28 5.71 3.70
N THR A 127 -0.72 6.78 4.27
CA THR A 127 0.24 6.73 5.38
C THR A 127 0.09 7.99 6.24
N THR A 128 0.19 7.83 7.56
CA THR A 128 0.29 8.89 8.54
C THR A 128 1.63 8.73 9.24
N ARG A 129 2.53 9.70 9.05
CA ARG A 129 3.87 9.65 9.65
C ARG A 129 3.85 9.99 11.14
N SER A 130 4.92 9.62 11.84
CA SER A 130 5.16 10.09 13.20
C SER A 130 5.32 11.61 13.23
N ALA A 131 4.91 12.24 14.33
CA ALA A 131 5.07 13.68 14.49
C ALA A 131 6.56 14.08 14.54
N SER A 132 6.91 15.06 13.71
CA SER A 132 8.22 15.70 13.65
C SER A 132 8.12 17.13 14.19
N VAL A 133 9.24 17.82 14.37
CA VAL A 133 9.25 19.19 14.93
C VAL A 133 10.11 20.08 14.05
N PHE A 134 9.61 21.25 13.67
CA PHE A 134 10.38 22.29 13.00
C PHE A 134 10.32 23.57 13.85
N SER A 135 11.45 24.22 14.10
CA SER A 135 11.51 25.46 14.90
C SER A 135 10.61 25.44 16.16
N GLY A 136 10.60 24.34 16.92
CA GLY A 136 9.76 24.21 18.11
C GLY A 136 8.25 24.00 17.90
N ASN A 137 7.77 23.91 16.67
CA ASN A 137 6.39 23.57 16.34
C ASN A 137 6.28 22.10 15.92
N PRO A 138 5.52 21.27 16.64
CA PRO A 138 5.25 19.90 16.23
C PRO A 138 4.36 19.89 14.98
N PHE A 139 4.64 18.99 14.06
CA PHE A 139 3.86 18.76 12.85
C PHE A 139 3.76 17.28 12.49
N VAL A 140 2.72 16.91 11.77
CA VAL A 140 2.48 15.57 11.22
C VAL A 140 2.19 15.70 9.73
N VAL A 141 2.73 14.77 8.95
CA VAL A 141 2.46 14.67 7.52
C VAL A 141 1.68 13.40 7.23
N GLU A 142 0.63 13.54 6.44
CA GLU A 142 -0.19 12.42 5.97
C GLU A 142 -0.27 12.46 4.45
N VAL A 143 -0.11 11.32 3.81
CA VAL A 143 -0.13 11.22 2.36
C VAL A 143 -1.06 10.10 1.93
N GLY A 144 -1.89 10.38 0.93
CA GLY A 144 -2.69 9.40 0.21
C GLY A 144 -2.32 9.39 -1.26
N ILE A 145 -2.25 8.21 -1.86
CA ILE A 145 -2.11 8.03 -3.31
C ILE A 145 -3.26 7.16 -3.82
N ALA A 146 -3.89 7.60 -4.90
CA ALA A 146 -4.92 6.86 -5.60
C ALA A 146 -4.48 6.67 -7.07
N TYR A 147 -4.69 5.48 -7.62
CA TYR A 147 -4.21 5.10 -8.96
C TYR A 147 -5.28 4.37 -9.77
N GLY A 148 -5.40 4.72 -11.05
CA GLY A 148 -6.19 3.98 -12.04
C GLY A 148 -7.65 4.39 -12.08
N GLY A 149 -8.51 3.45 -12.50
CA GLY A 149 -9.95 3.66 -12.71
C GLY A 149 -10.25 4.74 -13.75
N ASP A 150 -11.07 5.73 -13.39
CA ASP A 150 -11.56 6.77 -14.30
C ASP A 150 -10.53 7.89 -14.58
N LEU A 151 -9.36 7.84 -13.95
CA LEU A 151 -8.29 8.81 -14.14
C LEU A 151 -7.62 8.65 -15.51
N GLN A 152 -7.35 9.76 -16.20
CA GLN A 152 -6.71 9.76 -17.51
C GLN A 152 -5.22 9.43 -17.42
N LYS A 153 -4.72 8.62 -18.37
CA LYS A 153 -3.35 8.09 -18.33
C LYS A 153 -2.28 9.08 -18.81
N ASP A 154 -2.65 10.01 -19.67
CA ASP A 154 -1.71 10.93 -20.32
C ASP A 154 -1.67 12.31 -19.64
N ASP A 155 -2.56 12.54 -18.67
CA ASP A 155 -2.61 13.78 -17.91
C ASP A 155 -1.49 13.87 -16.86
N ARG A 156 -1.20 15.10 -16.45
CA ARG A 156 -0.36 15.36 -15.29
C ARG A 156 -1.10 14.86 -14.05
N ILE A 157 -0.35 14.36 -13.08
CA ILE A 157 -0.97 13.90 -11.84
C ILE A 157 -1.65 15.07 -11.12
N ASP A 158 -2.76 14.78 -10.44
CA ASP A 158 -3.46 15.78 -9.63
C ASP A 158 -2.91 15.76 -8.19
N ILE A 159 -2.54 16.94 -7.66
CA ILE A 159 -2.12 17.08 -6.27
C ILE A 159 -3.20 17.81 -5.49
N MET A 160 -3.74 17.14 -4.48
CA MET A 160 -4.61 17.73 -3.47
C MET A 160 -3.78 18.10 -2.24
N ARG A 161 -3.62 19.39 -1.99
CA ARG A 161 -2.82 19.91 -0.86
C ARG A 161 -3.73 20.34 0.28
N PHE A 162 -3.40 19.95 1.49
CA PHE A 162 -4.12 20.33 2.71
C PHE A 162 -3.16 20.83 3.78
N ALA A 163 -3.55 21.89 4.47
CA ALA A 163 -2.87 22.38 5.67
C ALA A 163 -3.89 22.52 6.80
N ASN A 164 -3.67 21.87 7.95
CA ASN A 164 -4.62 21.87 9.08
C ASN A 164 -6.08 21.61 8.65
N ARG A 165 -6.30 20.60 7.80
CA ARG A 165 -7.60 20.21 7.19
C ARG A 165 -8.23 21.24 6.25
N VAL A 166 -7.52 22.31 5.90
CA VAL A 166 -7.97 23.30 4.92
C VAL A 166 -7.34 22.99 3.55
N PRO A 167 -8.13 22.86 2.47
CA PRO A 167 -7.61 22.65 1.13
C PRO A 167 -6.90 23.91 0.61
N LEU A 168 -5.72 23.72 0.01
CA LEU A 168 -4.94 24.79 -0.63
C LEU A 168 -5.13 24.73 -2.15
N LEU A 169 -5.92 25.66 -2.68
CA LEU A 169 -6.30 25.67 -4.10
C LEU A 169 -5.35 26.50 -4.99
N TYR A 170 -4.77 27.58 -4.44
CA TYR A 170 -3.97 28.52 -5.21
C TYR A 170 -2.46 28.34 -5.02
N GLN A 171 -1.66 28.95 -5.90
CA GLN A 171 -0.19 29.04 -5.80
C GLN A 171 0.52 27.68 -5.65
N GLN A 172 0.10 26.67 -6.41
CA GLN A 172 0.71 25.33 -6.37
C GLN A 172 2.23 25.36 -6.62
N GLY A 173 2.71 26.23 -7.52
CA GLY A 173 4.12 26.31 -7.92
C GLY A 173 5.08 26.86 -6.87
N GLY A 174 4.59 27.39 -5.74
CA GLY A 174 5.43 27.86 -4.62
C GLY A 174 5.28 27.05 -3.34
N CYS A 175 4.59 25.90 -3.40
CA CYS A 175 4.28 25.10 -2.23
C CYS A 175 5.30 23.97 -2.05
N VAL A 176 5.83 23.81 -0.84
CA VAL A 176 6.81 22.75 -0.50
C VAL A 176 6.31 21.34 -0.86
N THR A 177 5.00 21.09 -0.76
CA THR A 177 4.40 19.80 -1.11
C THR A 177 4.51 19.51 -2.61
N THR A 178 4.35 20.53 -3.46
CA THR A 178 4.50 20.38 -4.92
C THR A 178 5.96 20.14 -5.27
N HIS A 179 6.87 20.93 -4.69
CA HIS A 179 8.31 20.75 -4.90
C HIS A 179 8.81 19.39 -4.38
N ALA A 180 8.22 18.87 -3.31
CA ALA A 180 8.51 17.52 -2.83
C ALA A 180 8.07 16.45 -3.84
N VAL A 181 6.89 16.59 -4.45
CA VAL A 181 6.43 15.70 -5.52
C VAL A 181 7.33 15.79 -6.75
N GLU A 182 7.72 16.99 -7.19
CA GLU A 182 8.63 17.19 -8.32
C GLU A 182 10.01 16.58 -8.09
N GLY A 183 10.54 16.68 -6.85
CA GLY A 183 11.85 16.16 -6.47
C GLY A 183 11.98 14.63 -6.46
N ILE A 184 10.86 13.90 -6.49
CA ILE A 184 10.86 12.44 -6.46
C ILE A 184 11.12 11.86 -7.85
N LYS A 185 11.96 10.82 -7.91
CA LYS A 185 12.26 10.06 -9.14
C LYS A 185 11.17 9.04 -9.43
N TRP A 186 10.03 9.51 -9.97
CA TRP A 186 8.82 8.70 -10.20
C TRP A 186 9.01 7.51 -11.14
N LYS A 187 9.99 7.60 -12.07
CA LYS A 187 10.37 6.49 -12.96
C LYS A 187 10.78 5.23 -12.20
N GLN A 188 11.35 5.36 -11.00
CA GLN A 188 11.72 4.22 -10.16
C GLN A 188 10.50 3.55 -9.50
N TYR A 189 9.37 4.25 -9.44
CA TYR A 189 8.12 3.79 -8.83
C TYR A 189 7.05 3.40 -9.86
N GLY A 190 7.40 3.34 -11.14
CA GLY A 190 6.52 2.87 -12.21
C GLY A 190 5.69 3.95 -12.91
N LEU A 191 5.95 5.25 -12.65
CA LEU A 191 5.29 6.37 -13.33
C LEU A 191 6.26 7.09 -14.26
N ASN A 192 5.75 7.62 -15.37
CA ASN A 192 6.55 8.40 -16.31
C ASN A 192 6.73 9.83 -15.81
N GLN A 193 7.89 10.42 -16.08
CA GLN A 193 8.23 11.79 -15.67
C GLN A 193 9.07 12.45 -16.77
N PRO A 194 8.42 12.95 -17.84
CA PRO A 194 9.14 13.63 -18.91
C PRO A 194 9.74 14.95 -18.40
N GLY A 195 11.03 15.17 -18.66
CA GLY A 195 11.68 16.47 -18.39
C GLY A 195 11.95 16.80 -16.92
N GLY A 196 11.84 15.85 -15.99
CA GLY A 196 12.19 16.05 -14.57
C GLY A 196 11.26 16.97 -13.78
N GLY A 197 10.13 17.38 -14.36
CA GLY A 197 9.07 18.13 -13.68
C GLY A 197 8.03 17.19 -13.09
N MET A 198 6.76 17.58 -13.17
CA MET A 198 5.64 16.79 -12.69
C MET A 198 5.54 15.42 -13.39
N PRO A 199 5.31 14.30 -12.67
CA PRO A 199 5.04 13.03 -13.32
C PRO A 199 3.71 13.06 -14.07
N THR A 200 3.57 12.15 -15.02
CA THR A 200 2.34 11.93 -15.80
C THR A 200 1.79 10.54 -15.50
N GLY A 201 0.48 10.43 -15.42
CA GLY A 201 -0.20 9.17 -15.14
C GLY A 201 -1.55 9.35 -14.43
N PRO A 202 -2.34 8.26 -14.37
CA PRO A 202 -3.67 8.26 -13.75
C PRO A 202 -3.54 8.19 -12.22
N VAL A 203 -3.02 9.25 -11.61
CA VAL A 203 -2.67 9.30 -10.18
C VAL A 203 -3.18 10.58 -9.55
N VAL A 204 -3.79 10.45 -8.38
CA VAL A 204 -4.09 11.55 -7.47
C VAL A 204 -3.24 11.40 -6.22
N ILE A 205 -2.58 12.49 -5.79
CA ILE A 205 -1.79 12.53 -4.55
C ILE A 205 -2.43 13.54 -3.60
N LEU A 206 -2.86 13.07 -2.43
CA LEU A 206 -3.27 13.90 -1.32
C LEU A 206 -2.11 14.08 -0.35
N ILE A 207 -1.76 15.32 -0.01
CA ILE A 207 -0.73 15.64 0.99
C ILE A 207 -1.35 16.56 2.03
N HIS A 208 -1.34 16.13 3.28
CA HIS A 208 -1.82 16.90 4.42
C HIS A 208 -0.67 17.19 5.39
N VAL A 209 -0.50 18.46 5.75
CA VAL A 209 0.42 18.90 6.80
C VAL A 209 -0.39 19.50 7.94
N ALA A 210 -0.31 18.87 9.12
CA ALA A 210 -0.93 19.36 10.34
C ALA A 210 0.14 19.90 11.28
N SER A 211 0.02 21.15 11.75
CA SER A 211 0.95 21.78 12.68
C SER A 211 0.23 22.77 13.59
N THR A 212 0.79 23.03 14.78
CA THR A 212 0.32 24.12 15.66
C THR A 212 0.45 25.49 15.00
N ASN A 213 1.50 25.66 14.20
CA ASN A 213 1.72 26.83 13.36
C ASN A 213 2.23 26.34 12.00
N VAL A 214 1.51 26.60 10.91
CA VAL A 214 1.93 26.20 9.56
C VAL A 214 2.73 27.36 8.94
N PRO A 215 3.94 27.12 8.42
CA PRO A 215 4.73 28.18 7.81
C PRO A 215 4.20 28.43 6.40
N PHE A 216 3.49 29.54 6.20
CA PHE A 216 3.01 29.95 4.88
C PHE A 216 3.99 30.90 4.20
N THR A 217 4.03 30.88 2.86
CA THR A 217 4.86 31.80 2.06
C THR A 217 4.31 33.23 2.06
N SER A 218 3.00 33.38 2.19
CA SER A 218 2.27 34.65 2.15
C SER A 218 1.21 34.71 3.26
N GLU A 219 0.77 35.92 3.58
CA GLU A 219 -0.32 36.15 4.54
C GLU A 219 -1.66 35.56 4.08
N SER A 220 -1.82 35.33 2.77
CA SER A 220 -2.99 34.69 2.16
C SER A 220 -3.13 33.20 2.48
N LYS A 221 -2.06 32.57 2.99
CA LYS A 221 -2.03 31.15 3.39
C LYS A 221 -2.30 30.15 2.25
N ASP A 222 -1.91 30.49 1.02
CA ASP A 222 -2.15 29.64 -0.17
C ASP A 222 -1.11 28.53 -0.37
N ALA A 223 0.11 28.73 0.14
CA ALA A 223 1.22 27.80 -0.04
C ALA A 223 2.08 27.68 1.23
N ILE A 224 2.54 26.46 1.49
CA ILE A 224 3.45 26.15 2.60
C ILE A 224 4.88 26.48 2.17
N ALA A 225 5.60 27.21 3.00
CA ALA A 225 6.97 27.63 2.78
C ALA A 225 7.96 26.45 2.77
N GLU A 226 9.07 26.63 2.07
CA GLU A 226 10.11 25.62 1.93
C GLU A 226 11.01 25.57 3.17
N ILE A 227 10.55 24.81 4.18
CA ILE A 227 11.31 24.48 5.39
C ILE A 227 11.94 23.09 5.19
N PRO A 228 13.27 22.92 5.35
CA PRO A 228 13.95 21.65 5.11
C PRO A 228 13.35 20.48 5.89
N GLU A 229 13.05 20.68 7.18
CA GLU A 229 12.48 19.65 8.05
C GLU A 229 11.10 19.17 7.58
N ILE A 230 10.26 20.08 7.07
CA ILE A 230 8.95 19.74 6.52
C ILE A 230 9.12 19.05 5.16
N ARG A 231 10.01 19.58 4.31
CA ARG A 231 10.28 19.01 2.98
C ARG A 231 10.75 17.56 3.07
N ASP A 232 11.72 17.29 3.95
CA ASP A 232 12.28 15.95 4.12
C ASP A 232 11.23 14.97 4.64
N GLU A 233 10.38 15.38 5.58
CA GLU A 233 9.30 14.54 6.09
C GLU A 233 8.23 14.26 5.02
N VAL A 234 7.86 15.27 4.21
CA VAL A 234 6.93 15.11 3.08
C VAL A 234 7.52 14.16 2.03
N ASP A 235 8.79 14.29 1.68
CA ASP A 235 9.47 13.41 0.74
C ASP A 235 9.49 11.95 1.23
N LEU A 236 9.79 11.72 2.52
CA LEU A 236 9.73 10.40 3.13
C LEU A 236 8.32 9.81 3.11
N ALA A 237 7.29 10.61 3.42
CA ALA A 237 5.89 10.20 3.41
C ALA A 237 5.43 9.79 2.01
N ILE A 238 5.75 10.59 0.98
CA ILE A 238 5.41 10.27 -0.41
C ILE A 238 6.14 9.00 -0.85
N LYS A 239 7.44 8.86 -0.54
CA LYS A 239 8.20 7.63 -0.86
C LYS A 239 7.58 6.38 -0.26
N GLU A 240 6.98 6.47 0.92
CA GLU A 240 6.31 5.33 1.57
C GLU A 240 5.10 4.83 0.76
N VAL A 241 4.21 5.74 0.35
CA VAL A 241 3.06 5.38 -0.49
C VAL A 241 3.48 4.98 -1.91
N SER A 242 4.50 5.62 -2.48
CA SER A 242 5.02 5.28 -3.82
C SER A 242 5.63 3.87 -3.87
N ARG A 243 6.23 3.39 -2.77
CA ARG A 243 6.66 1.97 -2.67
C ARG A 243 5.46 1.02 -2.66
N LYS A 244 4.36 1.38 -2.00
CA LYS A 244 3.10 0.58 -2.02
C LYS A 244 2.53 0.52 -3.45
N LEU A 245 2.48 1.65 -4.15
CA LEU A 245 2.06 1.73 -5.56
C LEU A 245 2.96 0.88 -6.48
N ASN A 246 4.28 1.00 -6.35
CA ASN A 246 5.21 0.23 -7.20
C ASN A 246 5.03 -1.29 -7.04
N ARG A 247 4.72 -1.77 -5.83
CA ARG A 247 4.40 -3.20 -5.61
C ARG A 247 3.13 -3.61 -6.35
N TYR A 248 2.11 -2.76 -6.34
CA TYR A 248 0.86 -2.98 -7.08
C TYR A 248 1.10 -3.02 -8.60
N LEU A 249 1.80 -2.03 -9.16
CA LEU A 249 2.12 -1.95 -10.59
C LEU A 249 2.96 -3.13 -11.07
N ASN A 250 3.97 -3.55 -10.28
CA ASN A 250 4.78 -4.72 -10.63
C ASN A 250 3.98 -6.02 -10.61
N ARG A 251 3.04 -6.17 -9.66
CA ARG A 251 2.13 -7.32 -9.63
C ARG A 251 1.25 -7.32 -10.89
N GLN A 252 0.64 -6.19 -11.22
CA GLN A 252 -0.22 -6.05 -12.40
C GLN A 252 0.55 -6.28 -13.71
N GLY A 253 1.75 -5.72 -13.84
CA GLY A 253 2.61 -5.90 -15.02
C GLY A 253 3.09 -7.34 -15.19
N THR A 254 3.36 -8.04 -14.09
CA THR A 254 3.72 -9.47 -14.13
C THR A 254 2.55 -10.32 -14.61
N LEU A 255 1.33 -10.05 -14.12
CA LEU A 255 0.10 -10.74 -14.55
C LEU A 255 -0.19 -10.49 -16.03
N LYS A 256 -0.07 -9.22 -16.49
CA LYS A 256 -0.28 -8.87 -17.90
C LYS A 256 0.68 -9.63 -18.84
N LYS A 257 1.97 -9.67 -18.50
CA LYS A 257 2.98 -10.41 -19.28
C LYS A 257 2.70 -11.91 -19.30
N ARG A 258 2.18 -12.48 -18.21
CA ARG A 258 1.81 -13.90 -18.14
C ARG A 258 0.64 -14.20 -19.07
N ARG A 259 -0.41 -13.38 -19.04
CA ARG A 259 -1.57 -13.50 -19.93
C ARG A 259 -1.21 -13.35 -21.40
N GLU A 260 -0.34 -12.39 -21.74
CA GLU A 260 0.18 -12.23 -23.11
C GLU A 260 0.92 -13.49 -23.59
N LYS A 261 1.77 -14.07 -22.74
CA LYS A 261 2.46 -15.34 -23.04
C LYS A 261 1.47 -16.49 -23.24
N GLU A 262 0.48 -16.62 -22.37
CA GLU A 262 -0.54 -17.67 -22.46
C GLU A 262 -1.30 -17.61 -23.79
N VAL A 263 -1.81 -16.43 -24.17
CA VAL A 263 -2.54 -16.23 -25.43
C VAL A 263 -1.67 -16.63 -26.64
N ILE A 264 -0.38 -16.27 -26.63
CA ILE A 264 0.54 -16.64 -27.70
C ILE A 264 0.74 -18.17 -27.74
N ILE A 265 1.00 -18.79 -26.59
CA ILE A 265 1.27 -20.24 -26.50
C ILE A 265 0.04 -21.03 -26.94
N THR A 266 -1.15 -20.70 -26.42
CA THR A 266 -2.41 -21.36 -26.78
C THR A 266 -2.75 -21.24 -28.26
N LYS A 267 -2.35 -20.14 -28.92
CA LYS A 267 -2.60 -19.94 -30.35
C LYS A 267 -1.55 -20.60 -31.25
N VAL A 268 -0.27 -20.56 -30.86
CA VAL A 268 0.85 -20.98 -31.71
C VAL A 268 1.15 -22.47 -31.56
N LEU A 269 1.12 -23.00 -30.33
CA LEU A 269 1.56 -24.36 -30.05
C LEU A 269 0.70 -25.45 -30.72
N PRO A 270 -0.66 -25.37 -30.72
CA PRO A 270 -1.48 -26.35 -31.43
C PRO A 270 -1.22 -26.35 -32.95
N LYS A 271 -1.00 -25.16 -33.53
CA LYS A 271 -0.70 -25.03 -34.96
C LYS A 271 0.65 -25.64 -35.32
N MET A 272 1.65 -25.52 -34.44
CA MET A 272 2.94 -26.18 -34.63
C MET A 272 2.80 -27.69 -34.50
N ALA A 273 2.07 -28.18 -33.47
CA ALA A 273 1.84 -29.60 -33.26
C ALA A 273 1.12 -30.25 -34.45
N GLN A 274 0.06 -29.61 -34.96
CA GLN A 274 -0.69 -30.10 -36.13
C GLN A 274 0.18 -30.16 -37.38
N LYS A 275 0.96 -29.11 -37.69
CA LYS A 275 1.86 -29.10 -38.85
C LYS A 275 2.96 -30.15 -38.76
N LEU A 276 3.54 -30.34 -37.58
CA LEU A 276 4.57 -31.36 -37.37
C LEU A 276 4.01 -32.77 -37.48
N ALA A 277 2.82 -33.00 -36.91
CA ALA A 277 2.07 -34.25 -37.02
C ALA A 277 1.76 -34.59 -38.49
N GLU A 278 1.27 -33.62 -39.26
CA GLU A 278 1.01 -33.75 -40.70
C GLU A 278 2.28 -34.02 -41.51
N THR A 279 3.40 -33.35 -41.18
CA THR A 279 4.68 -33.53 -41.89
C THR A 279 5.32 -34.90 -41.60
N LEU A 280 5.16 -35.42 -40.38
CA LEU A 280 5.75 -36.68 -39.93
C LEU A 280 4.78 -37.87 -40.06
N ASP A 281 3.56 -37.64 -40.53
CA ASP A 281 2.46 -38.60 -40.62
C ASP A 281 2.20 -39.33 -39.29
N ARG A 282 2.11 -38.55 -38.20
CA ARG A 282 1.90 -39.02 -36.83
C ARG A 282 0.68 -38.35 -36.21
N GLU A 283 0.14 -38.94 -35.15
CA GLU A 283 -0.91 -38.32 -34.35
C GLU A 283 -0.40 -37.05 -33.66
N VAL A 284 -1.33 -36.11 -33.43
CA VAL A 284 -1.02 -34.85 -32.77
C VAL A 284 -0.63 -35.13 -31.32
N PRO A 285 0.60 -34.76 -30.88
CA PRO A 285 1.02 -34.99 -29.51
C PRO A 285 0.23 -34.10 -28.54
N ASP A 286 0.03 -34.59 -27.31
CA ASP A 286 -0.54 -33.77 -26.24
C ASP A 286 0.40 -32.60 -25.91
N ILE A 287 -0.13 -31.38 -26.08
CA ILE A 287 0.60 -30.13 -25.86
C ILE A 287 0.57 -29.68 -24.39
N ASN A 288 -0.35 -30.21 -23.57
CA ASN A 288 -0.56 -29.77 -22.19
C ASN A 288 0.72 -29.84 -21.32
N PRO A 289 1.55 -30.90 -21.41
CA PRO A 289 2.79 -30.95 -20.63
C PRO A 289 3.79 -29.86 -20.99
N VAL A 290 3.86 -29.50 -22.28
CA VAL A 290 4.76 -28.45 -22.78
C VAL A 290 4.24 -27.08 -22.35
N VAL A 291 2.94 -26.83 -22.46
CA VAL A 291 2.30 -25.59 -21.98
C VAL A 291 2.59 -25.40 -20.50
N ALA A 292 2.32 -26.41 -19.67
CA ALA A 292 2.53 -26.33 -18.23
C ALA A 292 4.00 -26.06 -17.87
N LYS A 293 4.94 -26.67 -18.59
CA LYS A 293 6.38 -26.46 -18.39
C LYS A 293 6.84 -25.05 -18.78
N VAL A 294 6.33 -24.50 -19.89
CA VAL A 294 6.68 -23.13 -20.34
C VAL A 294 6.06 -22.06 -19.43
N MET A 295 4.83 -22.30 -18.95
CA MET A 295 4.11 -21.38 -18.06
C MET A 295 4.53 -21.51 -16.59
N GLY A 296 5.25 -22.59 -16.22
CA GLY A 296 5.61 -22.88 -14.84
C GLY A 296 4.38 -23.18 -13.98
N ASN A 297 3.41 -23.90 -14.56
CA ASN A 297 2.11 -24.20 -13.95
C ASN A 297 2.09 -25.58 -13.30
N LEU A 298 1.07 -25.82 -12.49
CA LEU A 298 0.71 -27.14 -12.00
C LEU A 298 0.05 -27.92 -13.14
N LEU A 299 0.73 -28.97 -13.61
CA LEU A 299 0.18 -29.89 -14.60
C LEU A 299 -0.62 -30.96 -13.89
N VAL A 300 -1.88 -31.14 -14.29
CA VAL A 300 -2.74 -32.25 -13.87
C VAL A 300 -3.04 -33.10 -15.10
N MET A 301 -2.71 -34.38 -15.06
CA MET A 301 -2.98 -35.33 -16.14
C MET A 301 -3.72 -36.54 -15.59
N ARG A 302 -4.79 -36.93 -16.28
CA ARG A 302 -5.49 -38.18 -16.05
C ARG A 302 -5.09 -39.18 -17.12
N LYS A 303 -4.51 -40.31 -16.71
CA LYS A 303 -4.26 -41.46 -17.59
C LYS A 303 -5.19 -42.59 -17.16
N VAL A 304 -5.87 -43.20 -18.12
CA VAL A 304 -6.79 -44.31 -17.90
C VAL A 304 -6.24 -45.53 -18.66
N GLU A 305 -6.03 -46.62 -17.95
CA GLU A 305 -5.59 -47.90 -18.50
C GLU A 305 -6.73 -48.92 -18.34
N LEU A 306 -7.25 -49.42 -19.46
CA LEU A 306 -8.29 -50.44 -19.49
C LEU A 306 -7.69 -51.82 -19.19
N ASN A 307 -8.27 -52.51 -18.22
CA ASN A 307 -7.99 -53.91 -17.98
C ASN A 307 -8.94 -54.74 -18.88
N GLY A 308 -8.42 -55.83 -19.45
CA GLY A 308 -9.18 -56.71 -20.36
C GLY A 308 -10.46 -57.35 -19.79
N ASN A 309 -10.79 -57.09 -18.53
CA ASN A 309 -11.97 -57.59 -17.81
C ASN A 309 -13.08 -56.53 -17.66
N GLY A 310 -13.00 -55.37 -18.33
CA GLY A 310 -13.99 -54.30 -18.23
C GLY A 310 -13.85 -53.40 -17.00
N SER A 311 -12.76 -53.53 -16.23
CA SER A 311 -12.34 -52.58 -15.21
C SER A 311 -11.28 -51.61 -15.75
N ALA A 312 -11.18 -50.41 -15.19
CA ALA A 312 -10.19 -49.41 -15.61
C ALA A 312 -9.38 -48.90 -14.42
N ASN A 313 -8.06 -48.83 -14.58
CA ASN A 313 -7.16 -48.18 -13.62
C ASN A 313 -6.95 -46.73 -14.04
N VAL A 314 -7.31 -45.79 -13.18
CA VAL A 314 -7.09 -44.37 -13.40
C VAL A 314 -5.92 -43.90 -12.55
N SER A 315 -4.95 -43.26 -13.19
CA SER A 315 -3.87 -42.55 -12.51
C SER A 315 -3.94 -41.06 -12.83
N VAL A 316 -4.17 -40.24 -11.81
CA VAL A 316 -4.09 -38.78 -11.88
C VAL A 316 -2.72 -38.33 -11.40
N THR A 317 -1.88 -37.90 -12.31
CA THR A 317 -0.54 -37.37 -11.99
C THR A 317 -0.57 -35.86 -11.93
N VAL A 318 -0.06 -35.31 -10.84
CA VAL A 318 0.10 -33.88 -10.63
C VAL A 318 1.58 -33.53 -10.52
N LYS A 319 2.04 -32.58 -11.33
CA LYS A 319 3.45 -32.14 -11.34
C LYS A 319 3.55 -30.62 -11.28
N ASN A 320 4.37 -30.12 -10.37
CA ASN A 320 4.54 -28.69 -10.17
C ASN A 320 5.77 -28.19 -10.95
N TYR A 321 5.54 -27.44 -12.04
CA TYR A 321 6.61 -26.75 -12.78
C TYR A 321 6.87 -25.31 -12.27
N GLY A 322 6.19 -24.90 -11.21
CA GLY A 322 6.36 -23.58 -10.59
C GLY A 322 7.46 -23.56 -9.53
N ASN A 323 7.85 -22.35 -9.13
CA ASN A 323 8.92 -22.11 -8.16
C ASN A 323 8.43 -22.06 -6.70
N LYS A 324 7.13 -22.27 -6.45
CA LYS A 324 6.50 -22.20 -5.12
C LYS A 324 5.84 -23.53 -4.79
N LEU A 325 5.73 -23.81 -3.49
CA LEU A 325 4.91 -24.92 -2.99
C LEU A 325 3.45 -24.70 -3.42
N ALA A 326 2.87 -25.69 -4.08
CA ALA A 326 1.47 -25.69 -4.45
C ALA A 326 0.66 -26.43 -3.38
N GLU A 327 -0.23 -25.72 -2.69
CA GLU A 327 -1.19 -26.29 -1.75
C GLU A 327 -2.59 -26.13 -2.36
N PHE A 328 -3.28 -27.25 -2.57
CA PHE A 328 -4.59 -27.26 -3.22
C PHE A 328 -5.37 -28.51 -2.85
N LYS A 329 -6.67 -28.49 -3.13
CA LYS A 329 -7.51 -29.69 -3.10
C LYS A 329 -7.83 -30.11 -4.52
N LEU A 330 -7.62 -31.38 -4.82
CA LEU A 330 -8.01 -31.99 -6.08
C LEU A 330 -9.37 -32.64 -5.90
N HIS A 331 -10.32 -32.29 -6.76
CA HIS A 331 -11.67 -32.84 -6.81
C HIS A 331 -11.82 -33.67 -8.09
N ASP A 332 -12.39 -34.86 -7.95
CA ASP A 332 -12.82 -35.71 -9.05
C ASP A 332 -14.27 -36.13 -8.77
N MET A 333 -15.19 -35.55 -9.51
CA MET A 333 -16.63 -35.83 -9.39
C MET A 333 -16.96 -37.00 -10.30
N LEU A 334 -17.37 -38.13 -9.75
CA LEU A 334 -17.69 -39.33 -10.50
C LEU A 334 -19.07 -39.87 -10.09
N PRO A 335 -19.89 -40.35 -11.03
CA PRO A 335 -21.19 -40.96 -10.72
C PRO A 335 -21.06 -42.40 -10.17
N TYR A 336 -19.83 -42.88 -9.94
CA TYR A 336 -19.52 -44.27 -9.57
C TYR A 336 -18.65 -44.34 -8.31
N GLU A 337 -18.74 -45.46 -7.59
CA GLU A 337 -17.82 -45.79 -6.50
C GLU A 337 -16.45 -46.23 -7.04
N ILE A 338 -15.38 -45.65 -6.49
CA ILE A 338 -13.99 -46.01 -6.82
C ILE A 338 -13.47 -47.09 -5.86
N LYS A 339 -12.66 -48.03 -6.36
CA LYS A 339 -11.98 -49.07 -5.57
C LYS A 339 -10.46 -48.88 -5.60
N ASP A 340 -9.75 -49.52 -4.67
CA ASP A 340 -8.28 -49.54 -4.62
C ASP A 340 -7.60 -48.15 -4.69
N VAL A 341 -8.14 -47.20 -3.92
CA VAL A 341 -7.70 -45.80 -3.97
C VAL A 341 -6.43 -45.57 -3.15
N VAL A 342 -5.43 -44.94 -3.77
CA VAL A 342 -4.20 -44.51 -3.11
C VAL A 342 -3.81 -43.12 -3.59
N PRO A 343 -3.68 -42.11 -2.72
CA PRO A 343 -4.02 -42.05 -1.28
C PRO A 343 -5.54 -41.91 -1.02
N GLU A 344 -5.99 -42.20 0.21
CA GLU A 344 -7.42 -42.10 0.59
C GLU A 344 -8.00 -40.68 0.44
N PRO A 345 -9.14 -40.51 -0.29
CA PRO A 345 -9.82 -39.23 -0.43
C PRO A 345 -10.80 -38.97 0.71
N LYS A 346 -11.16 -37.69 0.87
CA LYS A 346 -12.39 -37.33 1.56
C LYS A 346 -13.56 -37.43 0.57
N ILE A 347 -14.57 -38.23 0.90
CA ILE A 347 -15.74 -38.48 0.03
C ILE A 347 -16.89 -37.56 0.44
N ILE A 348 -17.51 -36.90 -0.54
CA ILE A 348 -18.70 -36.07 -0.37
C ILE A 348 -19.76 -36.56 -1.35
N SER A 349 -20.95 -36.96 -0.88
CA SER A 349 -22.05 -37.40 -1.75
C SER A 349 -22.95 -36.22 -2.10
N MET A 350 -23.15 -35.97 -3.40
CA MET A 350 -24.01 -34.90 -3.92
C MET A 350 -25.02 -35.46 -4.92
N GLY A 351 -26.26 -35.69 -4.48
CA GLY A 351 -27.41 -35.87 -5.38
C GLY A 351 -27.33 -37.05 -6.36
N GLY A 352 -26.52 -38.07 -6.07
CA GLY A 352 -26.28 -39.24 -6.94
C GLY A 352 -24.83 -39.38 -7.41
N ASP A 353 -24.05 -38.30 -7.36
CA ASP A 353 -22.62 -38.29 -7.69
C ASP A 353 -21.75 -38.28 -6.43
N PHE A 354 -20.53 -38.80 -6.53
CA PHE A 354 -19.51 -38.78 -5.48
C PHE A 354 -18.40 -37.81 -5.85
N ASP A 355 -18.10 -36.85 -4.98
CA ASP A 355 -16.94 -35.97 -5.07
C ASP A 355 -15.81 -36.52 -4.20
N TYR A 356 -14.70 -36.90 -4.84
CA TYR A 356 -13.51 -37.40 -4.19
C TYR A 356 -12.47 -36.28 -4.06
N VAL A 357 -12.17 -35.90 -2.82
CA VAL A 357 -11.34 -34.74 -2.52
C VAL A 357 -10.00 -35.15 -1.91
N TRP A 358 -8.90 -34.82 -2.57
CA TRP A 358 -7.54 -35.02 -2.06
C TRP A 358 -6.87 -33.70 -1.71
N SER A 359 -6.45 -33.56 -0.44
CA SER A 359 -5.63 -32.43 -0.01
C SER A 359 -4.17 -32.69 -0.36
N MET A 360 -3.62 -31.93 -1.31
CA MET A 360 -2.28 -32.15 -1.83
C MET A 360 -1.36 -30.95 -1.60
N LYS A 361 -0.10 -31.28 -1.27
CA LYS A 361 1.02 -30.34 -1.21
C LYS A 361 2.12 -30.84 -2.12
N VAL A 362 2.48 -30.07 -3.15
CA VAL A 362 3.48 -30.45 -4.16
C VAL A 362 4.58 -29.41 -4.21
N SER A 363 5.79 -29.80 -3.81
CA SER A 363 6.99 -28.95 -3.87
C SER A 363 7.38 -28.62 -5.32
N PRO A 364 8.15 -27.54 -5.55
CA PRO A 364 8.72 -27.24 -6.87
C PRO A 364 9.41 -28.47 -7.49
N GLU A 365 9.18 -28.70 -8.79
CA GLU A 365 9.68 -29.84 -9.58
C GLU A 365 9.24 -31.23 -9.13
N ALA A 366 8.53 -31.36 -8.01
CA ALA A 366 8.02 -32.64 -7.54
C ALA A 366 6.74 -33.06 -8.29
N SER A 367 6.48 -34.37 -8.31
CA SER A 367 5.24 -34.94 -8.78
C SER A 367 4.61 -35.85 -7.73
N LYS A 368 3.28 -35.86 -7.68
CA LYS A 368 2.48 -36.80 -6.90
C LYS A 368 1.46 -37.46 -7.83
N ALA A 369 1.07 -38.68 -7.53
CA ALA A 369 0.05 -39.39 -8.28
C ALA A 369 -1.02 -39.90 -7.32
N VAL A 370 -2.26 -39.87 -7.80
CA VAL A 370 -3.42 -40.52 -7.18
C VAL A 370 -3.85 -41.63 -8.12
N THR A 371 -4.04 -42.83 -7.60
CA THR A 371 -4.48 -43.99 -8.38
C THR A 371 -5.76 -44.56 -7.80
N TYR A 372 -6.70 -44.95 -8.65
CA TYR A 372 -7.93 -45.64 -8.24
C TYR A 372 -8.47 -46.51 -9.38
N GLY A 373 -9.19 -47.56 -9.03
CA GLY A 373 -9.88 -48.47 -9.95
C GLY A 373 -11.35 -48.13 -10.11
N LEU A 374 -11.86 -48.34 -11.32
CA LEU A 374 -13.28 -48.23 -11.67
C LEU A 374 -13.79 -49.60 -12.16
N GLU A 375 -14.92 -50.05 -11.61
CA GLU A 375 -15.61 -51.26 -12.07
C GLU A 375 -16.60 -50.91 -13.18
N THR A 376 -16.57 -51.65 -14.28
CA THR A 376 -17.51 -51.56 -15.41
C THR A 376 -17.61 -50.17 -16.02
N ILE A 377 -16.65 -49.86 -16.88
CA ILE A 377 -16.69 -48.67 -17.73
C ILE A 377 -16.55 -49.08 -19.19
N THR A 378 -17.49 -48.63 -20.01
CA THR A 378 -17.39 -48.74 -21.47
C THR A 378 -16.46 -47.67 -22.03
N GLU A 379 -15.83 -47.90 -23.19
CA GLU A 379 -14.96 -46.91 -23.84
C GLU A 379 -15.67 -45.56 -24.07
N ALA A 380 -16.99 -45.57 -24.29
CA ALA A 380 -17.81 -44.36 -24.45
C ALA A 380 -17.97 -43.54 -23.15
N GLU A 381 -17.92 -44.19 -21.99
CA GLU A 381 -18.01 -43.54 -20.68
C GLU A 381 -16.66 -42.95 -20.24
N ILE A 382 -15.53 -43.55 -20.67
CA ILE A 382 -14.18 -42.97 -20.48
C ILE A 382 -14.08 -41.60 -21.16
N ALA A 383 -14.62 -41.50 -22.38
CA ALA A 383 -14.59 -40.24 -23.14
C ALA A 383 -15.47 -39.14 -22.52
N ARG A 384 -16.42 -39.49 -21.65
CA ARG A 384 -17.34 -38.57 -20.96
C ARG A 384 -16.93 -38.24 -19.53
N LEU A 385 -15.76 -38.70 -19.09
CA LEU A 385 -15.27 -38.40 -17.76
C LEU A 385 -15.14 -36.88 -17.56
N PRO A 386 -15.65 -36.34 -16.44
CA PRO A 386 -15.59 -34.91 -16.18
C PRO A 386 -14.15 -34.43 -15.98
N GLN A 387 -13.94 -33.14 -16.24
CA GLN A 387 -12.65 -32.51 -15.98
C GLN A 387 -12.38 -32.45 -14.49
N LEU A 388 -11.13 -32.73 -14.12
CA LEU A 388 -10.63 -32.58 -12.76
C LEU A 388 -10.73 -31.12 -12.33
N ILE A 389 -11.01 -30.90 -11.05
CA ILE A 389 -11.11 -29.56 -10.47
C ILE A 389 -10.04 -29.35 -9.40
N VAL A 390 -9.38 -28.20 -9.44
CA VAL A 390 -8.36 -27.80 -8.46
C VAL A 390 -8.87 -26.62 -7.66
N GLU A 391 -9.16 -26.82 -6.38
CA GLU A 391 -9.57 -25.77 -5.44
C GLU A 391 -8.35 -25.15 -4.76
N GLY A 392 -8.31 -23.82 -4.67
CA GLY A 392 -7.31 -23.07 -3.90
C GLY A 392 -6.16 -22.48 -4.74
N LEU A 393 -6.12 -22.74 -6.04
CA LEU A 393 -5.21 -22.10 -6.99
C LEU A 393 -5.99 -21.25 -8.00
N GLU A 394 -5.35 -20.21 -8.52
CA GLU A 394 -5.91 -19.42 -9.63
C GLU A 394 -5.86 -20.25 -10.93
N GLU A 395 -6.86 -20.08 -11.79
CA GLU A 395 -6.98 -20.82 -13.07
C GLU A 395 -5.73 -20.71 -13.95
N GLU A 396 -5.10 -19.54 -13.93
CA GLU A 396 -3.86 -19.26 -14.66
C GLU A 396 -2.65 -20.09 -14.18
N LEU A 397 -2.71 -20.69 -12.99
CA LEU A 397 -1.64 -21.50 -12.39
C LEU A 397 -1.81 -22.99 -12.65
N VAL A 398 -2.92 -23.42 -13.23
CA VAL A 398 -3.26 -24.83 -13.43
C VAL A 398 -3.38 -25.12 -14.92
N THR A 399 -2.93 -26.31 -15.34
CA THR A 399 -3.03 -26.76 -16.73
C THR A 399 -3.48 -28.21 -16.76
N GLY A 400 -4.51 -28.51 -17.57
CA GLY A 400 -5.13 -29.84 -17.66
C GLY A 400 -6.28 -30.09 -16.67
N ALA A 401 -6.63 -29.11 -15.84
CA ALA A 401 -7.75 -29.15 -14.90
C ALA A 401 -8.39 -27.76 -14.78
N LYS A 402 -9.66 -27.71 -14.38
CA LYS A 402 -10.36 -26.45 -14.09
C LYS A 402 -10.00 -26.00 -12.68
N ALA A 403 -9.61 -24.73 -12.48
CA ALA A 403 -9.35 -24.24 -11.13
C ALA A 403 -10.52 -23.41 -10.59
N ILE A 404 -10.76 -23.53 -9.28
CA ILE A 404 -11.73 -22.71 -8.56
C ILE A 404 -10.99 -22.01 -7.42
N LYS A 405 -11.15 -20.68 -7.33
CA LYS A 405 -10.76 -19.95 -6.12
C LYS A 405 -11.64 -20.47 -4.98
N GLY A 406 -11.05 -21.21 -4.06
CA GLY A 406 -11.74 -21.57 -2.82
C GLY A 406 -12.27 -20.29 -2.16
N LEU A 407 -13.50 -20.34 -1.66
CA LEU A 407 -13.98 -19.34 -0.72
C LEU A 407 -13.03 -19.39 0.48
N ILE A 408 -12.25 -18.31 0.68
CA ILE A 408 -11.52 -18.08 1.94
C ILE A 408 -12.55 -17.82 3.02
#